data_AF-A0A7C2Q9M1-F1
#
_entry.id   AF-A0A7C2Q9M1-F1
#
_cell.length_a   1.000
_cell.length_b   1.000
_cell.length_c   1.000
_cell.angle_alpha   90.00
_cell.angle_beta   90.00
_cell.angle_gamma   90.00
#
_symmetry.space_group_name_H-M   'P 1'
#
loop_
_entity.id
_entity.type
_entity.pdbx_description
1 polymer ?
#
loop_
_entity_poly.entity_id
_entity_poly.type
_entity_poly.pdbx_seq_one_letter_code
_entity_poly.pdbx_strand_id
1 'polypeptide(L)'
;MRWLDVLIIFTLTFAAYMARLRAPYVADDHFVFYRLQQGGMFGFASQPPTNFFRPLISLHYYLDYWLGMSPLFSHAVNLGWHIGVALLLYVFGYHLLLRWNWDPGSARRGSFAGALLFAVLPANVEAVAWFAARADMVATSAAIGALLLLMRFQQRGEVTSYLGALGCSAAGLFCKESLLTFPFIVWLWLRTLGVARAGR
;
A
#
# COMPACT_ATOMS: atom_id res chain seq x y z
N MET A 1 -11.28 -4.01 -16.38
CA MET A 1 -9.80 -4.01 -16.49
C MET A 1 -9.40 -4.96 -17.61
N ARG A 2 -8.34 -4.67 -18.36
CA ARG A 2 -7.80 -5.64 -19.33
C ARG A 2 -6.60 -6.36 -18.71
N TRP A 3 -6.51 -7.68 -18.87
CA TRP A 3 -5.39 -8.48 -18.35
C TRP A 3 -4.03 -8.00 -18.88
N LEU A 4 -4.00 -7.53 -20.12
CA LEU A 4 -2.82 -6.91 -20.73
C LEU A 4 -2.29 -5.73 -19.91
N ASP A 5 -3.16 -4.88 -19.35
CA ASP A 5 -2.74 -3.71 -18.56
C ASP A 5 -2.03 -4.14 -17.29
N VAL A 6 -2.58 -5.16 -16.63
CA VAL A 6 -2.02 -5.74 -15.40
C VAL A 6 -0.64 -6.34 -15.68
N LEU A 7 -0.50 -7.10 -16.77
CA LEU A 7 0.79 -7.66 -17.16
C LEU A 7 1.81 -6.59 -17.53
N ILE A 8 1.40 -5.53 -18.21
CA ILE A 8 2.31 -4.43 -18.56
C ILE A 8 2.79 -3.71 -17.30
N ILE A 9 1.88 -3.38 -16.38
CA ILE A 9 2.25 -2.77 -15.08
C ILE A 9 3.23 -3.68 -14.35
N PHE A 10 2.90 -4.97 -14.22
CA PHE A 10 3.77 -5.94 -13.55
C PHE A 10 5.16 -5.99 -14.20
N THR A 11 5.22 -6.21 -15.51
CA THR A 11 6.47 -6.46 -16.24
C THR A 11 7.37 -5.23 -16.22
N LEU A 12 6.80 -4.04 -16.47
CA LEU A 12 7.57 -2.80 -16.48
C LEU A 12 8.04 -2.40 -15.08
N THR A 13 7.21 -2.59 -14.05
CA THR A 13 7.62 -2.35 -12.66
C THR A 13 8.75 -3.30 -12.27
N PHE A 14 8.61 -4.59 -12.58
CA PHE A 14 9.66 -5.58 -12.30
C PHE A 14 10.97 -5.23 -13.00
N ALA A 15 10.92 -4.93 -14.29
CA ALA A 15 12.10 -4.53 -15.06
C ALA A 15 12.77 -3.26 -14.49
N ALA A 16 11.99 -2.28 -14.04
CA ALA A 16 12.50 -1.04 -13.48
C ALA A 16 13.29 -1.23 -12.17
N TYR A 17 12.89 -2.19 -11.32
CA TYR A 17 13.50 -2.37 -9.99
C TYR A 17 14.24 -3.68 -9.78
N MET A 18 14.28 -4.60 -10.76
CA MET A 18 14.93 -5.91 -10.59
C MET A 18 16.41 -5.80 -10.15
N ALA A 19 17.11 -4.74 -10.60
CA ALA A 19 18.49 -4.47 -10.20
C ALA A 19 18.66 -4.17 -8.70
N ARG A 20 17.59 -3.74 -8.02
CA ARG A 20 17.59 -3.40 -6.58
C ARG A 20 17.32 -4.61 -5.68
N LEU A 21 16.93 -5.75 -6.25
CA LEU A 21 16.63 -6.95 -5.46
C LEU A 21 17.85 -7.48 -4.70
N ARG A 22 19.06 -7.33 -5.25
CA ARG A 22 20.30 -7.79 -4.60
C ARG A 22 21.08 -6.66 -3.92
N ALA A 23 20.48 -5.48 -3.79
CA ALA A 23 21.12 -4.40 -3.06
C ALA A 23 21.30 -4.79 -1.59
N PRO A 24 22.38 -4.37 -0.93
CA PRO A 24 22.52 -4.56 0.51
C PRO A 24 21.46 -3.74 1.25
N TYR A 25 21.13 -4.17 2.46
CA TYR A 25 20.33 -3.36 3.39
C TYR A 25 21.03 -2.04 3.69
N VAL A 26 20.23 -1.00 3.91
CA VAL A 26 20.74 0.36 4.12
C VAL A 26 20.74 0.74 5.61
N ALA A 27 21.42 1.84 5.94
CA ALA A 27 21.81 2.27 7.28
C ALA A 27 20.86 1.86 8.42
N ASP A 28 19.61 2.31 8.38
CA ASP A 28 18.63 2.14 9.45
C ASP A 28 17.88 0.80 9.44
N ASP A 29 18.03 -0.01 8.40
CA ASP A 29 17.49 -1.38 8.38
C ASP A 29 18.14 -2.25 9.46
N HIS A 30 19.44 -2.05 9.71
CA HIS A 30 20.19 -2.77 10.74
C HIS A 30 19.63 -2.53 12.15
N PHE A 31 19.07 -1.34 12.38
CA PHE A 31 18.41 -1.01 13.63
C PHE A 31 17.10 -1.78 13.81
N VAL A 32 16.36 -2.03 12.72
CA VAL A 32 15.20 -2.91 12.75
C VAL A 32 15.62 -4.32 13.16
N PHE A 33 16.71 -4.85 12.62
CA PHE A 33 17.15 -6.22 12.91
C PHE A 33 17.55 -6.39 14.38
N TYR A 34 18.31 -5.43 14.91
CA TYR A 34 18.70 -5.42 16.32
C TYR A 34 17.48 -5.48 17.25
N ARG A 35 16.43 -4.71 16.94
CA ARG A 35 15.19 -4.71 17.74
C ARG A 35 14.43 -6.03 17.67
N LEU A 36 14.38 -6.66 16.50
CA LEU A 36 13.74 -7.98 16.35
C LEU A 36 14.48 -9.05 17.14
N GLN A 37 15.81 -8.98 17.20
CA GLN A 37 16.62 -9.88 18.03
C GLN A 37 16.32 -9.70 19.53
N GLN A 38 16.12 -8.47 19.99
CA GLN A 38 15.85 -8.18 21.41
C GLN A 38 14.41 -8.45 21.84
N GLY A 39 13.43 -8.08 21.01
CA GLY A 39 12.01 -8.07 21.37
C GLY A 39 11.14 -9.04 20.58
N GLY A 40 11.74 -9.91 19.75
CA GLY A 40 11.04 -10.90 18.94
C GLY A 40 10.06 -10.27 17.96
N MET A 41 8.89 -10.89 17.82
CA MET A 41 7.89 -10.53 16.80
C MET A 41 7.37 -9.09 16.90
N PHE A 42 7.36 -8.51 18.10
CA PHE A 42 6.96 -7.13 18.35
C PHE A 42 8.14 -6.21 18.66
N GLY A 43 9.38 -6.68 18.50
CA GLY A 43 10.56 -5.95 18.93
C GLY A 43 10.69 -4.58 18.27
N PHE A 44 10.34 -4.46 16.99
CA PHE A 44 10.33 -3.16 16.31
C PHE A 44 9.32 -2.18 16.92
N ALA A 45 8.16 -2.69 17.37
CA ALA A 45 7.06 -1.89 17.92
C ALA A 45 7.17 -1.62 19.43
N SER A 46 8.01 -2.36 20.18
CA SER A 46 8.04 -2.31 21.65
C SER A 46 9.39 -1.97 22.28
N GLN A 47 10.52 -2.07 21.54
CA GLN A 47 11.85 -1.90 22.13
C GLN A 47 12.40 -0.47 22.03
N PRO A 48 12.83 0.16 23.15
CA PRO A 48 13.48 1.48 23.14
C PRO A 48 14.79 1.52 22.30
N PRO A 49 15.20 2.69 21.77
CA PRO A 49 14.47 3.95 21.74
C PRO A 49 13.48 3.95 20.57
N THR A 50 12.24 3.52 20.79
CA THR A 50 11.19 3.47 19.76
C THR A 50 10.30 4.70 19.84
N ASN A 51 10.25 5.45 18.73
CA ASN A 51 9.26 6.50 18.51
C ASN A 51 8.07 5.99 17.68
N PHE A 52 8.03 4.70 17.32
CA PHE A 52 7.09 4.17 16.33
C PHE A 52 6.33 2.96 16.89
N PHE A 53 5.01 3.11 17.03
CA PHE A 53 4.11 2.00 17.34
C PHE A 53 3.55 1.40 16.04
N ARG A 54 4.26 0.40 15.48
CA ARG A 54 3.91 -0.23 14.20
C ARG A 54 3.87 -1.77 14.30
N PRO A 55 2.94 -2.34 15.08
CA PRO A 55 2.94 -3.77 15.42
C PRO A 55 2.77 -4.68 14.21
N LEU A 56 1.93 -4.32 13.23
CA LEU A 56 1.76 -5.15 12.02
C LEU A 56 3.03 -5.18 11.18
N ILE A 57 3.75 -4.07 11.08
CA ILE A 57 5.01 -4.02 10.36
C ILE A 57 6.11 -4.76 11.09
N SER A 58 6.12 -4.72 12.42
CA SER A 58 7.01 -5.57 13.22
C SER A 58 6.83 -7.05 12.90
N LEU A 59 5.59 -7.52 12.73
CA LEU A 59 5.30 -8.90 12.31
C LEU A 59 5.85 -9.20 10.92
N HIS A 60 5.68 -8.30 9.95
CA HIS A 60 6.25 -8.47 8.61
C HIS A 60 7.77 -8.59 8.67
N TYR A 61 8.45 -7.74 9.44
CA TYR A 61 9.90 -7.81 9.57
C TYR A 61 10.36 -9.06 10.32
N TYR A 62 9.59 -9.52 11.31
CA TYR A 62 9.89 -10.75 12.02
C TYR A 62 9.78 -11.98 11.13
N LEU A 63 8.87 -11.98 10.15
CA LEU A 63 8.80 -13.06 9.15
C LEU A 63 10.07 -13.11 8.29
N ASP A 64 10.57 -11.95 7.82
CA ASP A 64 11.87 -11.90 7.12
C ASP A 64 13.02 -12.38 8.02
N TYR A 65 12.98 -12.01 9.30
CA TYR A 65 13.95 -12.46 10.30
C TYR A 65 13.94 -13.97 10.50
N TRP A 66 12.75 -14.53 10.68
CA TRP A 66 12.57 -15.97 10.86
C TRP A 66 12.97 -16.78 9.62
N LEU A 67 12.83 -16.19 8.42
CA LEU A 67 13.25 -16.78 7.14
C LEU A 67 14.74 -16.57 6.84
N GLY A 68 15.51 -15.95 7.74
CA GLY A 68 16.96 -15.86 7.65
C GLY A 68 17.53 -14.57 7.02
N MET A 69 16.74 -13.49 6.93
CA MET A 69 17.22 -12.15 6.55
C MET A 69 18.01 -12.09 5.23
N SER A 70 17.36 -12.45 4.13
CA SER A 70 17.94 -12.34 2.79
C SER A 70 17.53 -11.02 2.12
N PRO A 71 18.48 -10.15 1.69
CA PRO A 71 18.14 -8.93 0.94
C PRO A 71 17.29 -9.23 -0.29
N LEU A 72 17.63 -10.30 -1.03
CA LEU A 72 16.86 -10.76 -2.19
C LEU A 72 15.38 -11.00 -1.84
N PHE A 73 15.13 -11.75 -0.77
CA PHE A 73 13.78 -12.06 -0.34
C PHE A 73 13.05 -10.80 0.13
N SER A 74 13.69 -10.02 1.01
CA SER A 74 13.10 -8.81 1.58
C SER A 74 12.73 -7.76 0.55
N HIS A 75 13.60 -7.54 -0.44
CA HIS A 75 13.37 -6.58 -1.52
C HIS A 75 12.36 -7.13 -2.53
N ALA A 76 12.27 -8.45 -2.72
CA ALA A 76 11.22 -9.07 -3.52
C ALA A 76 9.84 -8.89 -2.87
N VAL A 77 9.73 -9.02 -1.54
CA VAL A 77 8.50 -8.71 -0.80
C VAL A 77 8.11 -7.24 -0.98
N ASN A 78 9.08 -6.32 -0.87
CA ASN A 78 8.85 -4.90 -1.09
C ASN A 78 8.41 -4.59 -2.53
N LEU A 79 9.06 -5.20 -3.53
CA LEU A 79 8.64 -5.09 -4.94
C LEU A 79 7.23 -5.63 -5.16
N GLY A 80 6.88 -6.75 -4.51
CA GLY A 80 5.52 -7.30 -4.55
C GLY A 80 4.49 -6.33 -4.01
N TRP A 81 4.78 -5.68 -2.87
CA TRP A 81 3.94 -4.63 -2.32
C TRP A 81 3.85 -3.40 -3.24
N HIS A 82 4.95 -2.94 -3.82
CA HIS A 82 4.95 -1.82 -4.77
C HIS A 82 4.09 -2.09 -6.00
N ILE A 83 4.21 -3.29 -6.59
CA ILE A 83 3.35 -3.75 -7.69
C ILE A 83 1.89 -3.81 -7.22
N GLY A 84 1.64 -4.34 -6.02
CA GLY A 84 0.31 -4.39 -5.42
C GLY A 84 -0.33 -3.01 -5.30
N VAL A 85 0.42 -2.02 -4.80
CA VAL A 85 -0.02 -0.61 -4.72
C VAL A 85 -0.31 -0.05 -6.11
N ALA A 86 0.56 -0.26 -7.09
CA ALA A 86 0.33 0.20 -8.46
C ALA A 86 -0.96 -0.38 -9.07
N LEU A 87 -1.22 -1.67 -8.83
CA LEU A 87 -2.45 -2.32 -9.29
C LEU A 87 -3.69 -1.81 -8.54
N LEU A 88 -3.60 -1.61 -7.22
CA LEU A 88 -4.66 -0.99 -6.43
C LEU A 88 -4.97 0.42 -6.91
N LEU A 89 -3.95 1.22 -7.25
CA LEU A 89 -4.11 2.54 -7.85
C LEU A 89 -4.80 2.47 -9.22
N TYR A 90 -4.49 1.48 -10.04
CA TYR A 90 -5.17 1.27 -11.32
C TYR A 90 -6.67 0.99 -11.13
N VAL A 91 -7.02 0.10 -10.19
CA VAL A 91 -8.41 -0.22 -9.83
C VAL A 91 -9.12 1.02 -9.28
N PHE A 92 -8.51 1.67 -8.29
CA PHE A 92 -9.05 2.85 -7.63
C PHE A 92 -9.26 4.01 -8.61
N GLY A 93 -8.24 4.34 -9.41
CA GLY A 93 -8.32 5.37 -10.43
C GLY A 93 -9.41 5.08 -11.46
N TYR A 94 -9.59 3.83 -11.87
CA TYR A 94 -10.65 3.47 -12.81
C TYR A 94 -12.04 3.76 -12.22
N HIS A 95 -12.31 3.31 -11.00
CA HIS A 95 -13.59 3.55 -10.34
C HIS A 95 -13.82 5.03 -9.98
N LEU A 96 -12.76 5.75 -9.63
CA LEU A 96 -12.80 7.18 -9.36
C LEU A 96 -13.18 7.98 -10.61
N LEU A 97 -12.50 7.73 -11.74
CA LEU A 97 -12.75 8.45 -12.99
C LEU A 97 -14.17 8.17 -13.53
N LEU A 98 -14.67 6.94 -13.37
CA LEU A 98 -16.07 6.63 -13.69
C LEU A 98 -17.06 7.43 -12.85
N ARG A 99 -16.78 7.63 -11.55
CA ARG A 99 -17.62 8.48 -10.69
C ARG A 99 -17.56 9.95 -11.07
N TRP A 100 -16.47 10.39 -11.70
CA TRP A 100 -16.34 11.72 -12.29
C TRP A 100 -16.92 11.80 -13.71
N ASN A 101 -17.75 10.83 -14.11
CA ASN A 101 -18.49 10.83 -15.35
C ASN A 101 -17.60 10.75 -16.62
N TRP A 102 -16.38 10.21 -16.49
CA TRP A 102 -15.54 9.85 -17.63
C TRP A 102 -16.11 8.62 -18.33
N ASP A 103 -15.98 8.54 -19.65
CA ASP A 103 -16.33 7.33 -20.38
C ASP A 103 -15.41 6.16 -19.98
N PRO A 104 -15.88 4.89 -20.03
CA PRO A 104 -15.09 3.74 -19.60
C PRO A 104 -13.74 3.58 -20.32
N GLY A 105 -13.65 4.00 -21.58
CA GLY A 105 -12.41 3.93 -22.35
C GLY A 105 -11.36 4.92 -21.84
N SER A 106 -11.76 6.18 -21.63
CA SER A 106 -10.89 7.23 -21.09
C SER A 106 -10.54 6.99 -19.62
N ALA A 107 -11.50 6.55 -18.80
CA ALA A 107 -11.26 6.17 -17.41
C ALA A 107 -10.19 5.07 -17.31
N ARG A 108 -10.29 4.04 -18.15
CA ARG A 108 -9.27 2.97 -18.22
C ARG A 108 -7.89 3.49 -18.63
N ARG A 109 -7.81 4.29 -19.69
CA ARG A 109 -6.52 4.82 -20.16
C ARG A 109 -5.88 5.76 -19.14
N GLY A 110 -6.67 6.65 -18.54
CA GLY A 110 -6.22 7.58 -17.52
C GLY A 110 -5.72 6.88 -16.26
N SER A 111 -6.49 5.91 -15.74
CA SER A 111 -6.07 5.15 -14.56
C SER A 111 -4.85 4.27 -14.83
N PHE A 112 -4.77 3.67 -16.03
CA PHE A 112 -3.60 2.90 -16.45
C PHE A 112 -2.35 3.78 -16.54
N ALA A 113 -2.44 4.95 -17.18
CA ALA A 113 -1.33 5.89 -17.29
C ALA A 113 -0.86 6.37 -15.91
N GLY A 114 -1.78 6.71 -15.01
CA GLY A 114 -1.45 7.13 -13.64
C GLY A 114 -0.78 6.02 -12.83
N ALA A 115 -1.30 4.79 -12.92
CA ALA A 115 -0.70 3.62 -12.25
C ALA A 115 0.68 3.28 -12.81
N LEU A 116 0.85 3.34 -14.13
CA LEU A 116 2.13 3.07 -14.77
C LEU A 116 3.17 4.14 -14.43
N LEU A 117 2.76 5.42 -14.40
CA LEU A 117 3.61 6.52 -13.95
C LEU A 117 4.10 6.26 -12.52
N PHE A 118 3.19 5.98 -11.58
CA PHE A 118 3.56 5.63 -10.20
C PHE A 118 4.50 4.42 -10.14
N ALA A 119 4.18 3.36 -10.89
CA ALA A 119 4.97 2.13 -10.93
C ALA A 119 6.43 2.42 -11.27
N VAL A 120 6.71 3.14 -12.36
CA VAL A 120 8.09 3.29 -12.89
C VAL A 120 8.79 4.58 -12.45
N LEU A 121 8.11 5.45 -11.68
CA LEU A 121 8.68 6.73 -11.26
C LEU A 121 9.95 6.52 -10.42
N PRO A 122 11.11 7.08 -10.82
CA PRO A 122 12.38 6.89 -10.09
C PRO A 122 12.34 7.32 -8.62
N ALA A 123 11.48 8.28 -8.28
CA ALA A 123 11.26 8.72 -6.89
C ALA A 123 10.76 7.60 -5.97
N ASN A 124 10.18 6.52 -6.52
CA ASN A 124 9.70 5.37 -5.76
C ASN A 124 10.75 4.27 -5.59
N VAL A 125 12.02 4.51 -5.97
CA VAL A 125 13.09 3.52 -5.80
C VAL A 125 13.26 3.09 -4.35
N GLU A 126 13.07 4.01 -3.40
CA GLU A 126 13.16 3.72 -1.96
C GLU A 126 12.09 2.71 -1.52
N ALA A 127 10.91 2.73 -2.13
CA ALA A 127 9.85 1.77 -1.81
C ALA A 127 10.32 0.32 -2.01
N VAL A 128 11.21 0.07 -2.97
CA VAL A 128 11.76 -1.28 -3.24
C VAL A 128 13.11 -1.52 -2.57
N ALA A 129 14.00 -0.52 -2.59
CA ALA A 129 15.39 -0.69 -2.16
C ALA A 129 15.62 -0.51 -0.66
N TRP A 130 14.71 0.17 0.06
CA TRP A 130 14.81 0.37 1.50
C TRP A 130 13.89 -0.62 2.20
N PHE A 131 14.45 -1.50 3.04
CA PHE A 131 13.64 -2.55 3.68
C PHE A 131 12.56 -1.94 4.58
N ALA A 132 12.90 -0.90 5.35
CA ALA A 132 11.93 -0.26 6.23
C ALA A 132 10.82 0.53 5.52
N ALA A 133 10.95 0.82 4.21
CA ALA A 133 9.90 1.45 3.40
C ALA A 133 8.65 0.57 3.25
N ARG A 134 8.73 -0.71 3.64
CA ARG A 134 7.57 -1.63 3.69
C ARG A 134 6.39 -1.05 4.44
N ALA A 135 6.65 -0.30 5.51
CA ALA A 135 5.61 0.37 6.28
C ALA A 135 4.71 1.26 5.42
N ASP A 136 5.31 2.01 4.48
CA ASP A 136 4.57 2.88 3.57
C ASP A 136 3.67 2.09 2.63
N MET A 137 4.23 1.10 1.94
CA MET A 137 3.47 0.38 0.91
C MET A 137 2.29 -0.42 1.48
N VAL A 138 2.47 -1.05 2.65
CA VAL A 138 1.39 -1.77 3.32
C VAL A 138 0.32 -0.80 3.80
N ALA A 139 0.71 0.35 4.38
CA ALA A 139 -0.23 1.37 4.83
C ALA A 139 -0.98 2.01 3.65
N THR A 140 -0.31 2.33 2.54
CA THR A 140 -0.93 2.82 1.31
C THR A 140 -1.90 1.80 0.72
N SER A 141 -1.51 0.52 0.66
CA SER A 141 -2.39 -0.56 0.18
C SER A 141 -3.67 -0.64 1.02
N ALA A 142 -3.53 -0.56 2.34
CA ALA A 142 -4.65 -0.58 3.28
C ALA A 142 -5.56 0.66 3.10
N ALA A 143 -5.00 1.85 2.94
CA ALA A 143 -5.76 3.08 2.68
C ALA A 143 -6.55 3.02 1.36
N ILE A 144 -5.92 2.58 0.27
CA ILE A 144 -6.60 2.45 -1.03
C ILE A 144 -7.69 1.36 -0.95
N GLY A 145 -7.37 0.23 -0.31
CA GLY A 145 -8.33 -0.86 -0.06
C GLY A 145 -9.55 -0.37 0.72
N ALA A 146 -9.35 0.43 1.76
CA ALA A 146 -10.44 1.04 2.52
C ALA A 146 -11.32 1.96 1.65
N LEU A 147 -10.73 2.78 0.78
CA LEU A 147 -11.50 3.63 -0.14
C LEU A 147 -12.30 2.81 -1.17
N LEU A 148 -11.71 1.75 -1.73
CA LEU A 148 -12.40 0.85 -2.66
C LEU A 148 -13.60 0.14 -2.00
N LEU A 149 -13.42 -0.33 -0.77
CA LEU A 149 -14.48 -0.96 0.00
C LEU A 149 -15.57 0.06 0.39
N LEU A 150 -15.19 1.29 0.73
CA LEU A 150 -16.14 2.37 0.98
C LEU A 150 -16.94 2.73 -0.28
N MET A 151 -16.30 2.76 -1.45
CA MET A 151 -16.98 2.93 -2.73
C MET A 151 -18.02 1.82 -2.97
N ARG A 152 -17.65 0.57 -2.69
CA ARG A 152 -18.54 -0.59 -2.83
C ARG A 152 -19.73 -0.52 -1.87
N PHE A 153 -19.48 -0.13 -0.61
CA PHE A 153 -20.54 0.11 0.36
C PHE A 153 -21.53 1.18 -0.13
N GLN A 154 -21.04 2.32 -0.64
CA GLN A 154 -21.90 3.38 -1.18
C GLN A 154 -22.75 2.93 -2.37
N GLN A 155 -22.26 1.99 -3.18
CA GLN A 155 -22.98 1.49 -4.36
C GLN A 155 -24.02 0.43 -4.04
N ARG A 156 -23.75 -0.43 -3.04
CA ARG A 156 -24.54 -1.64 -2.78
C ARG A 156 -25.18 -1.71 -1.40
N GLY A 157 -24.85 -0.81 -0.48
CA GLY A 157 -25.30 -0.85 0.91
C GLY A 157 -24.74 -2.03 1.73
N GLU A 158 -23.74 -2.75 1.22
CA GLU A 158 -23.20 -3.97 1.85
C GLU A 158 -22.41 -3.65 3.13
N VAL A 159 -22.96 -3.94 4.31
CA VAL A 159 -22.31 -3.70 5.63
C VAL A 159 -20.93 -4.37 5.73
N THR A 160 -20.75 -5.54 5.11
CA THR A 160 -19.46 -6.23 5.06
C THR A 160 -18.37 -5.40 4.39
N SER A 161 -18.72 -4.61 3.36
CA SER A 161 -17.78 -3.70 2.71
C SER A 161 -17.39 -2.55 3.64
N TYR A 162 -18.33 -2.02 4.43
CA TYR A 162 -18.04 -0.99 5.41
C TYR A 162 -17.12 -1.50 6.54
N LEU A 163 -17.43 -2.68 7.10
CA LEU A 163 -16.58 -3.32 8.11
C LEU A 163 -15.18 -3.63 7.56
N GLY A 164 -15.10 -4.10 6.32
CA GLY A 164 -13.83 -4.28 5.63
C GLY A 164 -13.03 -2.98 5.50
N ALA A 165 -13.68 -1.87 5.16
CA ALA A 165 -13.03 -0.56 5.08
C ALA A 165 -12.48 -0.09 6.43
N LEU A 166 -13.23 -0.31 7.52
CA LEU A 166 -12.76 -0.04 8.89
C LEU A 166 -11.56 -0.93 9.24
N GLY A 167 -11.63 -2.23 8.92
CA GLY A 167 -10.54 -3.17 9.14
C GLY A 167 -9.26 -2.76 8.40
N CYS A 168 -9.37 -2.38 7.13
CA CYS A 168 -8.25 -1.85 6.35
C CYS A 168 -7.69 -0.55 6.96
N SER A 169 -8.55 0.37 7.38
CA SER A 169 -8.12 1.63 8.01
C SER A 169 -7.33 1.38 9.31
N ALA A 170 -7.83 0.49 10.16
CA ALA A 170 -7.16 0.09 11.40
C ALA A 170 -5.84 -0.63 11.13
N ALA A 171 -5.80 -1.55 10.16
CA ALA A 171 -4.57 -2.22 9.76
C ALA A 171 -3.53 -1.22 9.26
N GLY A 172 -3.93 -0.25 8.44
CA GLY A 172 -3.04 0.80 7.96
C GLY A 172 -2.46 1.66 9.08
N LEU A 173 -3.27 2.02 10.09
CA LEU A 173 -2.81 2.74 11.28
C LEU A 173 -1.77 1.95 12.08
N PHE A 174 -1.96 0.63 12.20
CA PHE A 174 -0.97 -0.26 12.83
C PHE A 174 0.27 -0.53 11.98
N CYS A 175 0.29 -0.04 10.73
CA CYS A 175 1.46 -0.08 9.86
C CYS A 175 2.24 1.24 9.87
N LYS A 176 1.54 2.39 9.82
CA LYS A 176 2.17 3.71 9.79
C LYS A 176 1.24 4.80 10.32
N GLU A 177 1.78 5.63 11.20
CA GLU A 177 1.09 6.74 11.86
C GLU A 177 0.63 7.85 10.89
N SER A 178 1.19 7.93 9.68
CA SER A 178 0.75 8.89 8.65
C SER A 178 -0.73 8.72 8.29
N LEU A 179 -1.30 7.52 8.53
CA LEU A 179 -2.72 7.23 8.33
C LEU A 179 -3.63 7.82 9.40
N LEU A 180 -3.12 8.51 10.43
CA LEU A 180 -3.94 9.31 11.34
C LEU A 180 -4.75 10.40 10.61
N THR A 181 -4.28 10.82 9.44
CA THR A 181 -4.99 11.76 8.56
C THR A 181 -6.07 11.09 7.70
N PHE A 182 -6.10 9.76 7.63
CA PHE A 182 -7.01 9.01 6.76
C PHE A 182 -8.50 9.25 7.07
N PRO A 183 -8.96 9.35 8.33
CA PRO A 183 -10.35 9.71 8.62
C PRO A 183 -10.77 11.06 8.02
N PHE A 184 -9.86 12.02 7.92
CA PHE A 184 -10.13 13.30 7.25
C PHE A 184 -10.28 13.11 5.73
N ILE A 185 -9.44 12.27 5.11
CA ILE A 185 -9.59 11.88 3.70
C ILE A 185 -10.95 11.19 3.47
N VAL A 186 -11.36 10.28 4.34
CA VAL A 186 -12.68 9.61 4.27
C VAL A 186 -13.81 10.61 4.46
N TRP A 187 -13.69 11.55 5.39
CA TRP A 187 -14.69 12.60 5.58
C TRP A 187 -14.83 13.48 4.33
N LEU A 188 -13.71 13.93 3.75
CA LEU A 188 -13.70 14.66 2.48
C LEU A 188 -14.29 13.82 1.34
N TRP A 189 -13.97 12.52 1.30
CA TRP A 189 -14.52 11.58 0.34
C TRP A 189 -16.04 11.54 0.41
N LEU A 190 -16.60 11.37 1.60
CA LEU A 190 -18.04 11.32 1.82
C LEU A 190 -18.74 12.66 1.55
N ARG A 191 -18.03 13.79 1.72
CA ARG A 191 -18.59 15.15 1.55
C ARG A 191 -18.49 15.70 0.14
N THR A 192 -17.40 15.43 -0.57
CA THR A 192 -16.99 16.18 -1.77
C THR A 192 -16.61 15.30 -2.96
N LEU A 193 -15.87 14.21 -2.74
CA LEU A 193 -15.31 13.39 -3.84
C LEU A 193 -16.19 12.18 -4.21
N GLY A 194 -17.18 11.83 -3.38
CA GLY A 194 -18.10 10.71 -3.54
C GLY A 194 -19.57 11.11 -3.80
N VAL A 195 -19.81 11.99 -4.77
CA VAL A 195 -21.16 12.45 -5.19
C VAL A 195 -21.99 11.28 -5.77
N ALA A 196 -23.31 11.09 -5.56
CA ALA A 196 -24.36 11.84 -4.88
C ALA A 196 -25.08 10.95 -3.82
N ARG A 197 -25.49 11.59 -2.71
CA ARG A 197 -26.50 11.14 -1.71
C ARG A 197 -26.80 9.63 -1.67
N ALA A 198 -25.96 8.86 -0.98
CA ALA A 198 -26.43 7.59 -0.44
C ALA A 198 -27.46 7.89 0.67
N GLY A 199 -28.73 7.58 0.42
CA GLY A 199 -29.79 7.57 1.44
C GLY A 199 -30.47 8.91 1.76
N ARG A 200 -31.14 9.51 0.77
CA ARG A 200 -32.46 10.11 1.00
C ARG A 200 -33.47 9.38 0.14
#